data_AF-A0A2L0F2V0-F1
#
_entry.id   AF-A0A2L0F2V0-F1
#
_cell.length_a   1.000
_cell.length_b   1.000
_cell.length_c   1.000
_cell.angle_alpha   90.00
_cell.angle_beta   90.00
_cell.angle_gamma   90.00
#
_symmetry.space_group_name_H-M   'P 1'
#
loop_
_entity.id
_entity.type
_entity.pdbx_description
1 polymer ?
#
loop_
_entity_poly.entity_id
_entity_poly.type
_entity_poly.pdbx_seq_one_letter_code
_entity_poly.pdbx_strand_id
1 'polypeptide(L)'
;MAHHRDGCVRRRSFAAPLALGAALAVALGAGTSAAQTWTGGRMSPILDEIVAVDETGEPHWPFGNEDVAGDGDTFDEPEQAIDFRTAYAVADAGRLWARAYVSQQVSISADVTLFVFIDADRNQGTGGPAGGPPAETVLNPQFTEDSSPGGYEYVLGVKGDGTRAGFWTFEAGAYVETPLMETQVSIEAGVDIDPVLINQANRGYTQASIELGVVSVSSTCDANLYFRSVNAAAALGPGDLDVGIAAPCVPADADDDRVPDVVVTPSGCSSDDDCAGNGVCVSGDCVLPVSCYEDVDCDAGEDCLPDGRCVPVASGTCTSNDDCGDLVCVDGQCTACTLGGDQCGAGERCAPTGRCVSGSASSGAGGPGGPDDPGIQPGDEVRGGACACATGPAPYGGGALSLLAVGGLALRWRRRPRRGPGAGR
;
A
#
# COMPACT_ATOMS: atom_id res chain seq x y z
N MET A 1 22.99 -52.30 -63.68
CA MET A 1 24.00 -51.23 -63.51
C MET A 1 24.15 -51.09 -62.00
N ALA A 2 25.20 -51.62 -61.35
CA ALA A 2 26.59 -51.14 -61.33
C ALA A 2 26.67 -49.74 -60.65
N HIS A 3 27.37 -49.52 -59.52
CA HIS A 3 28.26 -50.33 -58.66
C HIS A 3 27.71 -50.36 -57.21
N HIS A 4 28.04 -51.21 -56.22
CA HIS A 4 29.12 -52.17 -55.93
C HIS A 4 30.36 -51.63 -55.17
N ARG A 5 30.40 -51.94 -53.84
CA ARG A 5 31.58 -52.18 -52.97
C ARG A 5 32.45 -50.97 -52.55
N ASP A 6 33.21 -50.99 -51.44
CA ASP A 6 33.50 -52.00 -50.37
C ASP A 6 33.20 -51.42 -48.95
N GLY A 7 33.03 -52.19 -47.85
CA GLY A 7 34.08 -52.69 -46.93
C GLY A 7 34.38 -51.69 -45.79
N CYS A 8 34.95 -51.97 -44.61
CA CYS A 8 35.31 -53.16 -43.82
C CYS A 8 35.67 -52.66 -42.38
N VAL A 9 35.77 -53.39 -41.26
CA VAL A 9 35.71 -54.84 -40.93
C VAL A 9 35.23 -55.02 -39.45
N ARG A 10 34.92 -56.25 -38.99
CA ARG A 10 34.52 -56.53 -37.58
C ARG A 10 35.65 -56.29 -36.56
N ARG A 11 35.32 -55.76 -35.37
CA ARG A 11 35.98 -56.10 -34.10
C ARG A 11 34.95 -56.42 -33.01
N ARG A 12 35.24 -57.44 -32.20
CA ARG A 12 34.57 -57.71 -30.91
C ARG A 12 35.40 -57.09 -29.79
N SER A 13 34.74 -56.41 -28.86
CA SER A 13 35.29 -56.11 -27.54
C SER A 13 34.21 -56.44 -26.51
N PHE A 14 34.50 -57.39 -25.62
CA PHE A 14 33.74 -57.53 -24.38
C PHE A 14 34.30 -56.51 -23.39
N ALA A 15 33.45 -55.61 -22.91
CA ALA A 15 33.70 -54.76 -21.75
C ALA A 15 32.41 -54.72 -20.93
N ALA A 16 32.52 -54.82 -19.61
CA ALA A 16 31.35 -54.81 -18.74
C ALA A 16 30.72 -53.40 -18.67
N PRO A 17 29.39 -53.28 -18.54
CA PRO A 17 28.76 -52.02 -18.21
C PRO A 17 29.12 -51.63 -16.77
N LEU A 18 30.11 -50.76 -16.61
CA LEU A 18 30.26 -50.00 -15.37
C LEU A 18 29.04 -49.09 -15.24
N ALA A 19 28.26 -49.29 -14.19
CA ALA A 19 27.07 -48.51 -13.90
C ALA A 19 27.46 -47.10 -13.42
N LEU A 20 27.83 -46.23 -14.35
CA LEU A 20 27.81 -44.78 -14.15
C LEU A 20 26.34 -44.34 -14.07
N GLY A 21 25.78 -44.50 -12.87
CA GLY A 21 24.52 -43.87 -12.50
C GLY A 21 24.72 -42.36 -12.50
N ALA A 22 24.46 -41.73 -13.64
CA ALA A 22 24.32 -40.28 -13.73
C ALA A 22 23.11 -39.88 -12.89
N ALA A 23 23.36 -39.55 -11.62
CA ALA A 23 22.40 -38.86 -10.78
C ALA A 23 22.18 -37.48 -11.40
N LEU A 24 21.22 -37.40 -12.32
CA LEU A 24 20.73 -36.15 -12.85
C LEU A 24 20.00 -35.45 -11.71
N ALA A 25 20.78 -34.71 -10.91
CA ALA A 25 20.24 -33.75 -9.97
C ALA A 25 19.52 -32.67 -10.78
N VAL A 26 18.23 -32.92 -11.05
CA VAL A 26 17.30 -31.86 -11.39
C VAL A 26 17.37 -30.91 -10.22
N ALA A 27 18.02 -29.77 -10.44
CA ALA A 27 17.84 -28.62 -9.58
C ALA A 27 16.37 -28.26 -9.69
N LEU A 28 15.58 -28.73 -8.71
CA LEU A 28 14.31 -28.11 -8.38
C LEU A 28 14.69 -26.68 -8.00
N GLY A 29 14.55 -25.76 -8.95
CA GLY A 29 14.63 -24.34 -8.64
C GLY A 29 13.65 -24.06 -7.52
N ALA A 30 14.05 -23.22 -6.57
CA ALA A 30 13.17 -22.75 -5.52
C ALA A 30 12.13 -21.82 -6.13
N GLY A 31 11.14 -22.41 -6.82
CA GLY A 31 9.86 -21.78 -7.09
C GLY A 31 9.08 -21.68 -5.80
N THR A 32 9.62 -20.93 -4.85
CA THR A 32 8.94 -20.52 -3.63
C THR A 32 7.93 -19.45 -4.00
N SER A 33 6.80 -19.89 -4.57
CA SER A 33 5.54 -19.37 -4.08
C SER A 33 5.56 -19.61 -2.57
N ALA A 34 5.89 -18.57 -1.79
CA ALA A 34 5.46 -18.55 -0.42
C ALA A 34 3.94 -18.73 -0.42
N ALA A 35 3.39 -19.38 0.61
CA ALA A 35 1.95 -19.41 0.73
C ALA A 35 1.48 -17.96 0.89
N GLN A 36 0.56 -17.50 0.04
CA GLN A 36 -0.14 -16.24 0.28
C GLN A 36 -1.00 -16.45 1.53
N THR A 37 -0.62 -15.87 2.66
CA THR A 37 -1.38 -16.01 3.91
C THR A 37 -1.85 -14.67 4.44
N TRP A 38 -3.01 -14.67 5.07
CA TRP A 38 -3.55 -13.53 5.81
C TRP A 38 -4.41 -14.05 6.96
N THR A 39 -5.01 -13.15 7.75
CA THR A 39 -5.87 -13.56 8.86
C THR A 39 -7.13 -14.29 8.40
N GLY A 40 -7.76 -15.04 9.30
CA GLY A 40 -8.94 -15.87 9.05
C GLY A 40 -8.70 -17.08 8.14
N GLY A 41 -7.53 -17.18 7.47
CA GLY A 41 -7.29 -18.11 6.38
C GLY A 41 -7.50 -17.51 4.98
N ARG A 42 -7.76 -16.19 4.89
CA ARG A 42 -7.64 -15.44 3.63
C ARG A 42 -6.21 -15.53 3.09
N MET A 43 -6.05 -15.24 1.80
CA MET A 43 -4.73 -15.14 1.14
C MET A 43 -4.26 -13.69 0.98
N SER A 44 -5.19 -12.73 1.09
CA SER A 44 -5.01 -11.32 0.76
C SER A 44 -5.71 -10.42 1.78
N PRO A 45 -5.22 -9.18 2.01
CA PRO A 45 -5.98 -8.15 2.70
C PRO A 45 -7.23 -7.70 1.92
N ILE A 46 -8.10 -6.95 2.59
CA ILE A 46 -9.18 -6.15 1.99
C ILE A 46 -8.84 -4.64 2.08
N LEU A 47 -9.55 -3.81 1.34
CA LEU A 47 -9.35 -2.35 1.29
C LEU A 47 -9.47 -1.72 2.70
N ASP A 48 -10.44 -2.17 3.49
CA ASP A 48 -10.71 -1.76 4.88
C ASP A 48 -9.54 -2.05 5.87
N GLU A 49 -8.49 -2.73 5.42
CA GLU A 49 -7.26 -3.00 6.19
C GLU A 49 -6.09 -2.08 5.76
N ILE A 50 -6.31 -1.11 4.87
CA ILE A 50 -5.26 -0.21 4.34
C ILE A 50 -4.90 0.90 5.33
N VAL A 51 -3.67 0.88 5.84
CA VAL A 51 -3.19 1.80 6.87
C VAL A 51 -2.40 2.96 6.27
N ALA A 52 -1.67 2.73 5.18
CA ALA A 52 -0.98 3.79 4.47
C ALA A 52 -1.06 3.63 2.95
N VAL A 53 -1.18 4.77 2.28
CA VAL A 53 -0.96 4.94 0.84
C VAL A 53 0.17 5.95 0.71
N ASP A 54 1.11 5.69 -0.19
CA ASP A 54 2.14 6.66 -0.52
C ASP A 54 1.55 7.86 -1.29
N GLU A 55 1.81 9.08 -0.81
CA GLU A 55 1.28 10.34 -1.33
C GLU A 55 2.12 10.93 -2.49
N THR A 56 3.11 10.17 -2.99
CA THR A 56 3.97 10.50 -4.14
C THR A 56 3.94 9.36 -5.17
N GLY A 57 2.85 9.22 -5.94
CA GLY A 57 2.52 8.01 -6.77
C GLY A 57 2.73 8.11 -8.30
N GLU A 58 1.66 7.99 -9.12
CA GLU A 58 1.47 8.40 -10.53
C GLU A 58 -0.06 8.48 -10.86
N PRO A 59 -0.60 9.36 -11.75
CA PRO A 59 -2.05 9.38 -12.05
C PRO A 59 -2.67 8.02 -12.43
N HIS A 60 -3.94 7.83 -12.08
CA HIS A 60 -4.65 6.54 -11.92
C HIS A 60 -4.24 5.72 -10.67
N TRP A 61 -3.19 6.14 -9.95
CA TRP A 61 -3.08 5.98 -8.49
C TRP A 61 -3.71 7.22 -7.81
N PRO A 62 -4.10 7.17 -6.52
CA PRO A 62 -4.49 8.35 -5.74
C PRO A 62 -3.58 9.60 -5.84
N PHE A 63 -2.27 9.43 -6.03
CA PHE A 63 -1.28 10.52 -6.00
C PHE A 63 -0.25 10.40 -7.14
N GLY A 64 0.59 11.42 -7.40
CA GLY A 64 1.25 11.64 -8.71
C GLY A 64 2.79 11.45 -8.81
N ASN A 65 3.28 11.33 -10.05
CA ASN A 65 4.51 10.62 -10.48
C ASN A 65 5.79 10.79 -9.62
N GLU A 66 6.42 9.67 -9.21
CA GLU A 66 7.67 9.62 -8.43
C GLU A 66 8.89 9.15 -9.23
N ASP A 67 9.97 9.93 -9.10
CA ASP A 67 11.32 9.67 -9.62
C ASP A 67 12.26 9.46 -8.42
N VAL A 68 12.22 8.25 -7.84
CA VAL A 68 13.06 7.79 -6.73
C VAL A 68 14.53 7.77 -7.13
N ALA A 69 14.81 7.45 -8.40
CA ALA A 69 16.15 7.44 -8.98
C ALA A 69 16.76 8.84 -9.12
N GLY A 70 15.94 9.88 -9.29
CA GLY A 70 16.37 11.24 -9.63
C GLY A 70 16.89 11.38 -11.06
N ASP A 71 16.36 10.54 -11.96
CA ASP A 71 16.78 10.27 -13.33
C ASP A 71 15.89 11.03 -14.35
N GLY A 72 14.59 11.14 -14.07
CA GLY A 72 13.59 11.81 -14.92
C GLY A 72 12.36 10.92 -15.18
N ASP A 73 11.94 10.84 -16.44
CA ASP A 73 10.71 10.14 -16.86
C ASP A 73 10.86 8.60 -16.95
N THR A 74 11.81 7.98 -16.23
CA THR A 74 12.30 6.60 -16.48
C THR A 74 11.98 5.60 -15.37
N PHE A 75 10.71 5.51 -14.94
CA PHE A 75 10.26 4.62 -13.87
C PHE A 75 10.41 3.10 -14.23
N ASP A 76 11.60 2.53 -13.99
CA ASP A 76 12.01 1.23 -14.53
C ASP A 76 11.84 0.04 -13.57
N GLU A 77 12.09 -1.20 -14.04
CA GLU A 77 11.87 -2.42 -13.23
C GLU A 77 12.65 -2.42 -11.90
N PRO A 78 13.95 -2.08 -11.86
CA PRO A 78 14.68 -1.79 -10.62
C PRO A 78 13.99 -0.80 -9.69
N GLU A 79 13.47 0.32 -10.19
CA GLU A 79 12.83 1.36 -9.36
C GLU A 79 11.47 0.90 -8.80
N GLN A 80 10.64 0.33 -9.67
CA GLN A 80 9.38 -0.34 -9.32
C GLN A 80 9.53 -1.43 -8.25
N ALA A 81 10.71 -2.04 -8.14
CA ALA A 81 11.01 -3.11 -7.18
C ALA A 81 11.27 -2.61 -5.74
N ILE A 82 11.44 -1.30 -5.54
CA ILE A 82 11.81 -0.70 -4.24
C ILE A 82 10.77 0.30 -3.72
N ASP A 83 10.08 0.95 -4.65
CA ASP A 83 8.91 1.78 -4.43
C ASP A 83 7.76 0.93 -3.87
N PHE A 84 7.30 1.29 -2.66
CA PHE A 84 6.13 0.72 -2.00
C PHE A 84 4.97 1.71 -2.04
N ARG A 85 3.83 1.29 -2.60
CA ARG A 85 2.67 2.18 -2.80
C ARG A 85 1.56 2.06 -1.77
N THR A 86 1.45 0.91 -1.11
CA THR A 86 0.41 0.63 -0.11
C THR A 86 0.94 -0.22 1.04
N ALA A 87 0.37 0.01 2.24
CA ALA A 87 0.58 -0.84 3.40
C ALA A 87 -0.76 -1.15 4.10
N TYR A 88 -0.96 -2.43 4.40
CA TYR A 88 -2.14 -3.00 5.02
C TYR A 88 -1.79 -3.62 6.38
N ALA A 89 -2.67 -3.51 7.36
CA ALA A 89 -2.52 -4.20 8.64
C ALA A 89 -3.87 -4.56 9.28
N VAL A 90 -3.84 -5.62 10.11
CA VAL A 90 -5.01 -6.05 10.90
C VAL A 90 -4.55 -6.82 12.15
N ALA A 91 -5.28 -6.70 13.25
CA ALA A 91 -5.10 -7.55 14.42
C ALA A 91 -6.22 -8.59 14.52
N ASP A 92 -5.87 -9.84 14.81
CA ASP A 92 -6.83 -10.92 15.08
C ASP A 92 -6.78 -11.38 16.56
N ALA A 93 -7.33 -12.55 16.86
CA ALA A 93 -7.37 -13.09 18.22
C ALA A 93 -5.98 -13.44 18.82
N GLY A 94 -4.89 -13.40 18.05
CA GLY A 94 -3.54 -13.69 18.53
C GLY A 94 -2.38 -13.01 17.80
N ARG A 95 -2.57 -12.45 16.59
CA ARG A 95 -1.50 -11.79 15.82
C ARG A 95 -1.87 -10.41 15.31
N LEU A 96 -0.86 -9.55 15.21
CA LEU A 96 -0.83 -8.42 14.28
C LEU A 96 -0.30 -8.94 12.93
N TRP A 97 -0.96 -8.59 11.84
CA TRP A 97 -0.53 -8.82 10.46
C TRP A 97 -0.20 -7.47 9.82
N ALA A 98 0.84 -7.45 8.98
CA ALA A 98 1.22 -6.29 8.18
C ALA A 98 1.79 -6.75 6.83
N ARG A 99 1.28 -6.18 5.72
CA ARG A 99 1.74 -6.43 4.34
C ARG A 99 1.92 -5.09 3.66
N ALA A 100 2.95 -4.94 2.83
CA ALA A 100 3.08 -3.80 1.92
C ALA A 100 3.40 -4.28 0.50
N TYR A 101 2.89 -3.55 -0.50
CA TYR A 101 3.03 -3.86 -1.92
C TYR A 101 3.95 -2.86 -2.63
N VAL A 102 4.73 -3.36 -3.59
CA VAL A 102 5.59 -2.55 -4.47
C VAL A 102 4.98 -2.40 -5.86
N SER A 103 5.34 -1.34 -6.60
CA SER A 103 4.81 -1.13 -7.96
C SER A 103 5.14 -2.26 -8.94
N GLN A 104 6.22 -3.01 -8.72
CA GLN A 104 6.65 -4.11 -9.59
C GLN A 104 5.57 -5.20 -9.72
N GLN A 105 5.29 -5.67 -10.94
CA GLN A 105 4.32 -6.76 -11.18
C GLN A 105 4.89 -8.18 -11.00
N VAL A 106 6.03 -8.31 -10.30
CA VAL A 106 6.70 -9.58 -9.99
C VAL A 106 7.19 -9.56 -8.53
N SER A 107 7.85 -10.63 -8.09
CA SER A 107 8.35 -10.72 -6.71
C SER A 107 9.40 -9.64 -6.42
N ILE A 108 9.15 -8.88 -5.36
CA ILE A 108 9.99 -7.84 -4.78
C ILE A 108 11.48 -8.25 -4.66
N SER A 109 12.39 -7.29 -4.88
CA SER A 109 13.83 -7.54 -4.85
C SER A 109 14.35 -7.98 -3.46
N ALA A 110 15.25 -8.97 -3.45
CA ALA A 110 15.93 -9.45 -2.24
C ALA A 110 16.86 -8.40 -1.58
N ASP A 111 17.23 -7.34 -2.31
CA ASP A 111 18.01 -6.21 -1.79
C ASP A 111 17.16 -5.19 -1.01
N VAL A 112 15.83 -5.39 -0.93
CA VAL A 112 14.88 -4.51 -0.24
C VAL A 112 14.54 -5.04 1.16
N THR A 113 14.39 -4.13 2.12
CA THR A 113 13.87 -4.42 3.46
C THR A 113 12.83 -3.38 3.87
N LEU A 114 11.60 -3.82 4.09
CA LEU A 114 10.53 -3.06 4.75
C LEU A 114 10.77 -3.06 6.27
N PHE A 115 10.52 -1.94 6.91
CA PHE A 115 10.51 -1.76 8.36
C PHE A 115 9.13 -1.29 8.79
N VAL A 116 8.45 -2.11 9.59
CA VAL A 116 7.17 -1.78 10.23
C VAL A 116 7.45 -1.27 11.63
N PHE A 117 7.24 0.02 11.84
CA PHE A 117 7.34 0.71 13.12
C PHE A 117 5.98 0.68 13.83
N ILE A 118 5.97 0.40 15.13
CA ILE A 118 4.75 0.16 15.92
C ILE A 118 4.79 1.01 17.20
N ASP A 119 3.87 1.98 17.27
CA ASP A 119 3.55 2.81 18.45
C ASP A 119 2.36 2.12 19.13
N ALA A 120 2.62 1.40 20.22
CA ALA A 120 1.72 0.38 20.74
C ALA A 120 0.76 0.89 21.83
N ASP A 121 1.01 2.07 22.41
CA ASP A 121 0.09 2.77 23.33
C ASP A 121 -0.45 4.10 22.79
N ARG A 122 -0.19 4.40 21.50
CA ARG A 122 -0.61 5.62 20.76
C ARG A 122 -0.07 6.90 21.39
N ASN A 123 1.22 6.90 21.72
CA ASN A 123 1.85 7.87 22.61
C ASN A 123 3.24 8.28 22.11
N GLN A 124 3.28 9.40 21.38
CA GLN A 124 4.49 10.07 20.89
C GLN A 124 5.49 10.51 21.99
N GLY A 125 5.16 10.31 23.28
CA GLY A 125 6.05 10.52 24.43
C GLY A 125 6.75 9.25 24.94
N THR A 126 6.39 8.07 24.43
CA THR A 126 7.10 6.80 24.58
C THR A 126 7.79 6.44 23.25
N GLY A 127 8.22 5.19 23.10
CA GLY A 127 8.98 4.69 21.95
C GLY A 127 10.15 5.56 21.46
N GLY A 128 10.50 5.36 20.19
CA GLY A 128 11.59 6.04 19.49
C GLY A 128 11.17 6.78 18.22
N PRO A 129 12.13 7.45 17.56
CA PRO A 129 11.98 7.99 16.20
C PRO A 129 11.99 6.88 15.15
N ALA A 130 11.53 7.17 13.92
CA ALA A 130 11.72 6.31 12.75
C ALA A 130 12.95 6.71 11.89
N GLY A 131 13.76 7.65 12.37
CA GLY A 131 15.05 8.02 11.80
C GLY A 131 16.16 8.30 12.83
N GLY A 132 17.31 8.78 12.36
CA GLY A 132 18.41 9.27 13.18
C GLY A 132 19.02 10.56 12.62
N PRO A 133 19.93 11.24 13.34
CA PRO A 133 20.66 10.83 14.55
C PRO A 133 20.13 11.58 15.82
N PRO A 134 20.51 11.17 17.06
CA PRO A 134 21.90 11.22 17.53
C PRO A 134 22.55 9.84 17.75
N ALA A 135 22.89 9.15 16.65
CA ALA A 135 23.93 8.10 16.52
C ALA A 135 23.80 6.79 17.33
N GLU A 136 23.05 6.76 18.43
CA GLU A 136 22.85 5.58 19.29
C GLU A 136 21.47 4.92 19.05
N THR A 137 20.58 5.58 18.29
CA THR A 137 19.24 5.09 17.89
C THR A 137 19.18 4.41 16.51
N VAL A 138 20.30 4.32 15.78
CA VAL A 138 20.27 4.10 14.33
C VAL A 138 20.03 2.62 13.97
N LEU A 139 18.78 2.29 13.60
CA LEU A 139 18.36 0.98 13.07
C LEU A 139 19.04 0.66 11.73
N ASN A 140 19.00 1.62 10.80
CA ASN A 140 19.71 1.56 9.52
C ASN A 140 20.35 2.95 9.26
N PRO A 141 21.63 3.05 8.87
CA PRO A 141 22.28 4.32 8.52
C PRO A 141 21.69 5.05 7.31
N GLN A 142 20.80 4.44 6.52
CA GLN A 142 20.04 5.08 5.45
C GLN A 142 18.91 5.97 5.97
N PHE A 143 18.36 5.70 7.17
CA PHE A 143 17.31 6.50 7.81
C PHE A 143 17.84 7.85 8.33
N THR A 144 18.08 8.80 7.42
CA THR A 144 18.74 10.08 7.72
C THR A 144 17.81 11.22 8.12
N GLU A 145 16.51 11.09 7.84
CA GLU A 145 15.47 11.99 8.32
C GLU A 145 14.32 11.18 8.96
N ASP A 146 13.44 11.88 9.68
CA ASP A 146 12.24 11.32 10.30
C ASP A 146 11.09 12.31 10.05
N SER A 147 10.24 11.95 9.09
CA SER A 147 9.02 12.68 8.70
C SER A 147 7.86 12.41 9.68
N SER A 148 7.98 11.37 10.51
CA SER A 148 6.91 10.84 11.34
C SER A 148 6.76 11.54 12.70
N PRO A 149 5.68 11.28 13.44
CA PRO A 149 5.51 11.82 14.80
C PRO A 149 6.45 11.20 15.85
N GLY A 150 7.12 10.07 15.53
CA GLY A 150 7.76 9.20 16.52
C GLY A 150 6.75 8.50 17.44
N GLY A 151 7.26 7.74 18.41
CA GLY A 151 6.46 7.02 19.41
C GLY A 151 6.62 5.50 19.39
N TYR A 152 7.52 4.93 18.60
CA TYR A 152 7.52 3.49 18.30
C TYR A 152 8.27 2.66 19.34
N GLU A 153 7.57 1.81 20.11
CA GLU A 153 8.20 0.83 21.01
C GLU A 153 8.88 -0.32 20.25
N TYR A 154 8.37 -0.68 19.08
CA TYR A 154 8.81 -1.87 18.34
C TYR A 154 9.05 -1.58 16.87
N VAL A 155 10.03 -2.29 16.29
CA VAL A 155 10.25 -2.30 14.84
C VAL A 155 10.47 -3.73 14.36
N LEU A 156 9.82 -4.10 13.26
CA LEU A 156 9.97 -5.41 12.61
C LEU A 156 10.51 -5.22 11.19
N GLY A 157 11.67 -5.81 10.90
CA GLY A 157 12.34 -5.73 9.60
C GLY A 157 12.07 -6.98 8.75
N VAL A 158 11.56 -6.77 7.55
CA VAL A 158 11.02 -7.79 6.64
C VAL A 158 11.65 -7.63 5.26
N LYS A 159 12.27 -8.68 4.72
CA LYS A 159 12.98 -8.59 3.42
C LYS A 159 12.11 -8.98 2.24
N GLY A 160 12.48 -8.52 1.05
CA GLY A 160 11.90 -8.99 -0.21
C GLY A 160 12.19 -10.47 -0.52
N ASP A 161 13.21 -11.08 0.09
CA ASP A 161 13.46 -12.54 -0.01
C ASP A 161 12.58 -13.40 0.91
N GLY A 162 11.63 -12.79 1.63
CA GLY A 162 10.77 -13.48 2.59
C GLY A 162 11.48 -13.92 3.87
N THR A 163 12.60 -13.27 4.24
CA THR A 163 13.30 -13.51 5.51
C THR A 163 13.23 -12.33 6.48
N ARG A 164 13.48 -12.61 7.77
CA ARG A 164 13.55 -11.58 8.82
C ARG A 164 14.87 -10.82 8.70
N ALA A 165 14.80 -9.49 8.58
CA ALA A 165 15.97 -8.63 8.72
C ALA A 165 16.34 -8.43 10.21
N GLY A 166 15.34 -8.29 11.08
CA GLY A 166 15.51 -8.21 12.53
C GLY A 166 14.19 -7.87 13.25
N PHE A 167 14.25 -7.76 14.56
CA PHE A 167 13.19 -7.19 15.40
C PHE A 167 13.84 -6.41 16.54
N TRP A 168 13.31 -5.23 16.85
CA TRP A 168 13.92 -4.31 17.79
C TRP A 168 12.90 -3.76 18.79
N THR A 169 13.34 -3.61 20.04
CA THR A 169 12.61 -2.94 21.13
C THR A 169 13.28 -1.60 21.43
N PHE A 170 12.51 -0.53 21.65
CA PHE A 170 13.06 0.76 22.06
C PHE A 170 13.28 0.79 23.58
N GLU A 171 14.55 0.78 24.00
CA GLU A 171 14.94 0.68 25.40
C GLU A 171 16.02 1.72 25.75
N ALA A 172 15.82 2.42 26.87
CA ALA A 172 16.76 3.40 27.42
C ALA A 172 17.20 4.56 26.47
N GLY A 173 16.47 4.79 25.37
CA GLY A 173 16.81 5.82 24.37
C GLY A 173 17.46 5.29 23.09
N ALA A 174 17.46 3.97 22.86
CA ALA A 174 18.00 3.32 21.66
C ALA A 174 17.14 2.11 21.25
N TYR A 175 17.19 1.71 19.97
CA TYR A 175 16.63 0.43 19.54
C TYR A 175 17.62 -0.70 19.81
N VAL A 176 17.16 -1.75 20.47
CA VAL A 176 17.93 -2.95 20.83
C VAL A 176 17.37 -4.14 20.07
N GLU A 177 18.22 -4.90 19.37
CA GLU A 177 17.79 -6.10 18.64
C GLU A 177 17.37 -7.19 19.64
N THR A 178 16.09 -7.57 19.59
CA THR A 178 15.45 -8.48 20.54
C THR A 178 15.13 -9.82 19.86
N PRO A 179 15.69 -10.96 20.35
CA PRO A 179 15.46 -12.26 19.73
C PRO A 179 13.99 -12.72 19.78
N LEU A 180 13.42 -13.02 18.61
CA LEU A 180 12.13 -13.68 18.48
C LEU A 180 12.30 -15.20 18.25
N MET A 181 11.34 -15.99 18.74
CA MET A 181 11.23 -17.39 18.34
C MET A 181 10.44 -17.52 17.03
N GLU A 182 10.79 -18.50 16.19
CA GLU A 182 10.13 -18.74 14.88
C GLU A 182 8.63 -19.16 14.97
N THR A 183 8.07 -19.32 16.17
CA THR A 183 6.63 -19.48 16.37
C THR A 183 5.91 -18.13 16.51
N GLN A 184 6.62 -17.10 16.96
CA GLN A 184 6.02 -15.81 17.33
C GLN A 184 5.86 -14.91 16.12
N VAL A 185 6.79 -15.00 15.16
CA VAL A 185 6.78 -14.24 13.93
C VAL A 185 6.76 -15.17 12.72
N SER A 186 5.97 -14.83 11.71
CA SER A 186 5.95 -15.47 10.40
C SER A 186 6.18 -14.38 9.36
N ILE A 187 6.99 -14.68 8.34
CA ILE A 187 7.33 -13.75 7.27
C ILE A 187 7.20 -14.48 5.94
N GLU A 188 6.72 -13.75 4.93
CA GLU A 188 6.62 -14.20 3.56
C GLU A 188 6.84 -13.01 2.61
N ALA A 189 7.21 -13.31 1.36
CA ALA A 189 7.21 -12.37 0.25
C ALA A 189 6.72 -13.11 -0.99
N GLY A 190 6.05 -12.40 -1.90
CA GLY A 190 5.34 -13.02 -3.01
C GLY A 190 4.87 -12.03 -4.06
N VAL A 191 3.80 -12.40 -4.76
CA VAL A 191 3.07 -11.56 -5.72
C VAL A 191 1.59 -11.82 -5.51
N ASP A 192 0.78 -10.78 -5.37
CA ASP A 192 -0.67 -10.88 -5.13
C ASP A 192 -1.39 -9.65 -5.69
N ILE A 193 -2.72 -9.65 -5.80
CA ILE A 193 -3.44 -8.41 -6.13
C ILE A 193 -3.33 -7.43 -4.95
N ASP A 194 -3.08 -6.16 -5.25
CA ASP A 194 -3.18 -5.06 -4.29
C ASP A 194 -4.66 -4.63 -4.21
N PRO A 195 -5.32 -4.69 -3.03
CA PRO A 195 -6.74 -4.34 -2.88
C PRO A 195 -7.10 -2.92 -3.35
N VAL A 196 -6.17 -1.96 -3.38
CA VAL A 196 -6.43 -0.62 -3.93
C VAL A 196 -6.60 -0.64 -5.45
N LEU A 197 -6.21 -1.73 -6.12
CA LEU A 197 -6.22 -1.93 -7.57
C LEU A 197 -7.07 -3.13 -8.03
N ILE A 198 -8.29 -3.29 -7.50
CA ILE A 198 -9.15 -4.43 -7.88
C ILE A 198 -9.31 -4.52 -9.41
N ASN A 199 -9.10 -5.72 -9.96
CA ASN A 199 -9.03 -6.06 -11.40
C ASN A 199 -7.75 -5.67 -12.16
N GLN A 200 -6.71 -5.12 -11.52
CA GLN A 200 -5.39 -4.95 -12.15
C GLN A 200 -4.48 -6.19 -11.99
N ALA A 201 -3.26 -6.11 -12.55
CA ALA A 201 -2.23 -7.12 -12.42
C ALA A 201 -1.68 -7.22 -10.98
N ASN A 202 -1.30 -8.45 -10.58
CA ASN A 202 -0.64 -8.72 -9.31
C ASN A 202 0.63 -7.88 -9.14
N ARG A 203 0.88 -7.43 -7.91
CA ARG A 203 2.03 -6.64 -7.47
C ARG A 203 2.90 -7.45 -6.50
N GLY A 204 4.20 -7.16 -6.47
CA GLY A 204 5.12 -7.75 -5.49
C GLY A 204 4.74 -7.32 -4.08
N TYR A 205 4.87 -8.22 -3.11
CA TYR A 205 4.60 -7.88 -1.70
C TYR A 205 5.62 -8.50 -0.75
N THR A 206 5.79 -7.86 0.41
CA THR A 206 6.41 -8.48 1.59
C THR A 206 5.50 -8.32 2.80
N GLN A 207 5.54 -9.29 3.71
CA GLN A 207 4.59 -9.41 4.81
C GLN A 207 5.23 -10.02 6.05
N ALA A 208 4.75 -9.57 7.22
CA ALA A 208 4.92 -10.27 8.47
C ALA A 208 3.60 -10.46 9.22
N SER A 209 3.54 -11.46 10.09
CA SER A 209 2.61 -11.48 11.21
C SER A 209 3.30 -11.90 12.50
N ILE A 210 2.94 -11.24 13.61
CA ILE A 210 3.65 -11.30 14.89
C ILE A 210 2.65 -11.45 16.05
N GLU A 211 2.97 -12.30 17.03
CA GLU A 211 2.15 -12.49 18.24
C GLU A 211 1.86 -11.14 18.94
N LEU A 212 0.58 -10.86 19.20
CA LEU A 212 0.15 -9.62 19.86
C LEU A 212 0.87 -9.37 21.19
N GLY A 213 1.09 -10.41 21.98
CA GLY A 213 1.82 -10.35 23.25
C GLY A 213 3.32 -10.06 23.15
N VAL A 214 3.88 -9.96 21.94
CA VAL A 214 5.28 -9.54 21.69
C VAL A 214 5.37 -8.04 21.43
N VAL A 215 4.35 -7.47 20.78
CA VAL A 215 4.27 -6.04 20.39
C VAL A 215 3.30 -5.23 21.25
N SER A 216 2.76 -5.82 22.33
CA SER A 216 1.79 -5.24 23.27
C SER A 216 0.45 -4.75 22.69
N VAL A 217 0.22 -4.89 21.38
CA VAL A 217 -1.03 -4.50 20.69
C VAL A 217 -2.20 -5.43 21.08
N SER A 218 -3.43 -4.92 21.13
CA SER A 218 -4.64 -5.71 21.35
C SER A 218 -5.23 -6.32 20.07
N SER A 219 -6.20 -7.24 20.22
CA SER A 219 -7.01 -7.78 19.12
C SER A 219 -8.04 -6.76 18.56
N THR A 220 -7.92 -5.48 18.90
CA THR A 220 -8.67 -4.35 18.32
C THR A 220 -7.73 -3.35 17.62
N CYS A 221 -6.47 -3.76 17.39
CA CYS A 221 -5.37 -2.97 16.83
C CYS A 221 -5.30 -1.51 17.30
N ASP A 222 -5.18 -1.33 18.62
CA ASP A 222 -5.03 -0.06 19.32
C ASP A 222 -3.61 0.55 19.19
N ALA A 223 -2.89 0.25 18.10
CA ALA A 223 -1.59 0.81 17.76
C ALA A 223 -1.70 1.90 16.68
N ASN A 224 -0.66 2.73 16.53
CA ASN A 224 -0.33 3.42 15.29
C ASN A 224 0.82 2.67 14.60
N LEU A 225 0.81 2.65 13.27
CA LEU A 225 1.85 2.02 12.46
C LEU A 225 2.50 3.05 11.54
N TYR A 226 3.75 2.80 11.19
CA TYR A 226 4.47 3.57 10.20
C TYR A 226 5.39 2.64 9.40
N PHE A 227 5.50 2.88 8.10
CA PHE A 227 6.13 1.96 7.15
C PHE A 227 7.23 2.70 6.40
N ARG A 228 8.46 2.18 6.48
CA ARG A 228 9.60 2.65 5.68
C ARG A 228 10.23 1.49 4.93
N SER A 229 10.78 1.75 3.75
CA SER A 229 11.59 0.80 2.99
C SER A 229 13.04 1.27 2.93
N VAL A 230 13.96 0.31 2.87
CA VAL A 230 15.32 0.56 2.41
C VAL A 230 15.70 -0.38 1.29
N ASN A 231 16.55 0.10 0.39
CA ASN A 231 17.11 -0.67 -0.71
C ASN A 231 18.66 -0.67 -0.67
N ALA A 232 19.26 -1.83 -0.95
CA ALA A 232 20.73 -1.99 -1.07
C ALA A 232 21.25 -2.01 -2.53
N ALA A 233 20.37 -2.02 -3.54
CA ALA A 233 20.76 -2.03 -4.95
C ALA A 233 21.43 -0.70 -5.36
N ALA A 234 22.74 -0.75 -5.60
CA ALA A 234 23.65 0.40 -5.70
C ALA A 234 23.50 1.31 -6.93
N ALA A 235 22.34 1.27 -7.60
CA ALA A 235 21.97 2.15 -8.71
C ALA A 235 20.87 3.16 -8.34
N LEU A 236 20.03 2.86 -7.34
CA LEU A 236 18.77 3.57 -7.04
C LEU A 236 18.93 4.55 -5.87
N GLY A 237 19.85 5.50 -6.01
CA GLY A 237 19.99 6.62 -5.08
C GLY A 237 20.31 6.24 -3.62
N PRO A 238 19.83 7.02 -2.63
CA PRO A 238 20.02 6.73 -1.20
C PRO A 238 19.14 5.58 -0.69
N GLY A 239 18.03 5.28 -1.38
CA GLY A 239 17.17 4.13 -1.12
C GLY A 239 16.61 4.07 0.30
N ASP A 240 16.13 5.19 0.84
CA ASP A 240 15.27 5.31 2.03
C ASP A 240 13.94 5.89 1.55
N LEU A 241 12.83 5.18 1.79
CA LEU A 241 11.50 5.52 1.25
C LEU A 241 10.43 5.42 2.34
N ASP A 242 9.54 6.40 2.40
CA ASP A 242 8.41 6.46 3.32
C ASP A 242 7.15 5.97 2.60
N VAL A 243 6.44 4.95 3.12
CA VAL A 243 5.27 4.34 2.45
C VAL A 243 3.99 5.11 2.80
N GLY A 244 4.04 6.44 2.75
CA GLY A 244 3.00 7.33 3.27
C GLY A 244 3.12 7.61 4.78
N ILE A 245 2.07 8.22 5.36
CA ILE A 245 2.09 8.76 6.73
C ILE A 245 1.94 7.71 7.83
N ALA A 246 2.34 8.07 9.06
CA ALA A 246 2.07 7.27 10.26
C ALA A 246 0.57 7.34 10.63
N ALA A 247 -0.11 6.20 10.71
CA ALA A 247 -1.57 6.10 10.79
C ALA A 247 -2.06 5.03 11.79
N PRO A 248 -3.31 5.10 12.27
CA PRO A 248 -3.88 4.07 13.14
C PRO A 248 -3.99 2.72 12.42
N CYS A 249 -3.70 1.61 13.13
CA CYS A 249 -3.79 0.25 12.56
C CYS A 249 -5.21 -0.19 12.18
N VAL A 250 -6.25 0.46 12.72
CA VAL A 250 -7.61 0.35 12.19
C VAL A 250 -7.83 1.61 11.35
N PRO A 251 -8.04 1.50 10.04
CA PRO A 251 -8.19 2.66 9.17
C PRO A 251 -9.39 3.53 9.57
N ALA A 252 -9.34 4.80 9.19
CA ALA A 252 -10.46 5.71 9.36
C ALA A 252 -11.37 5.66 8.12
N ASP A 253 -12.67 5.57 8.37
CA ASP A 253 -13.75 5.87 7.44
C ASP A 253 -14.63 6.87 8.22
N ALA A 254 -14.68 8.12 7.78
CA ALA A 254 -15.27 9.22 8.54
C ALA A 254 -16.73 9.53 8.17
N ASP A 255 -17.19 9.08 7.00
CA ASP A 255 -18.55 9.29 6.49
C ASP A 255 -19.36 8.01 6.21
N ASP A 256 -18.84 6.83 6.56
CA ASP A 256 -19.53 5.52 6.59
C ASP A 256 -19.83 5.00 5.16
N ASP A 257 -18.89 5.21 4.22
CA ASP A 257 -19.04 4.92 2.79
C ASP A 257 -18.38 3.60 2.32
N ARG A 258 -17.53 3.00 3.18
CA ARG A 258 -16.71 1.79 2.95
C ARG A 258 -15.50 2.00 2.02
N VAL A 259 -14.96 3.22 2.00
CA VAL A 259 -13.64 3.55 1.47
C VAL A 259 -12.84 4.27 2.56
N PRO A 260 -11.72 3.70 3.05
CA PRO A 260 -10.91 4.38 4.05
C PRO A 260 -10.40 5.75 3.58
N ASP A 261 -10.45 6.75 4.48
CA ASP A 261 -10.10 8.16 4.24
C ASP A 261 -8.72 8.35 3.57
N VAL A 262 -7.78 7.41 3.80
CA VAL A 262 -6.41 7.41 3.26
C VAL A 262 -6.33 7.06 1.76
N VAL A 263 -7.40 6.49 1.18
CA VAL A 263 -7.50 6.15 -0.25
C VAL A 263 -8.07 7.31 -1.07
N VAL A 264 -8.91 8.15 -0.47
CA VAL A 264 -9.61 9.24 -1.14
C VAL A 264 -8.77 10.52 -1.11
N THR A 265 -8.53 11.14 -2.26
CA THR A 265 -7.74 12.39 -2.28
C THR A 265 -8.49 13.52 -1.54
N PRO A 266 -7.84 14.34 -0.70
CA PRO A 266 -8.51 15.43 0.03
C PRO A 266 -9.13 16.55 -0.85
N SER A 267 -8.96 16.47 -2.17
CA SER A 267 -9.58 17.33 -3.17
C SER A 267 -10.85 16.77 -3.82
N GLY A 268 -11.13 15.47 -3.63
CA GLY A 268 -12.06 14.73 -4.48
C GLY A 268 -11.55 14.58 -5.92
N CYS A 269 -12.44 14.18 -6.82
CA CYS A 269 -12.15 13.87 -8.22
C CYS A 269 -12.73 14.89 -9.21
N SER A 270 -12.24 14.87 -10.44
CA SER A 270 -12.77 15.63 -11.58
C SER A 270 -13.14 14.75 -12.79
N SER A 271 -12.61 13.53 -12.83
CA SER A 271 -12.69 12.50 -13.87
C SER A 271 -12.51 11.11 -13.24
N ASP A 272 -12.89 10.05 -13.95
CA ASP A 272 -12.70 8.67 -13.45
C ASP A 272 -11.22 8.34 -13.24
N ASP A 273 -10.35 8.94 -14.06
CA ASP A 273 -8.89 8.83 -14.03
C ASP A 273 -8.26 9.37 -12.72
N ASP A 274 -9.01 10.18 -11.94
CA ASP A 274 -8.62 10.67 -10.61
C ASP A 274 -8.95 9.68 -9.47
N CYS A 275 -9.55 8.51 -9.77
CA CYS A 275 -10.02 7.54 -8.77
C CYS A 275 -9.25 6.21 -8.84
N ALA A 276 -8.80 5.72 -7.67
CA ALA A 276 -8.15 4.42 -7.51
C ALA A 276 -9.00 3.23 -7.97
N GLY A 277 -8.39 2.06 -8.17
CA GLY A 277 -9.13 0.80 -8.29
C GLY A 277 -10.09 0.67 -9.48
N ASN A 278 -9.92 1.51 -10.51
CA ASN A 278 -10.91 1.71 -11.60
C ASN A 278 -12.26 2.28 -11.08
N GLY A 279 -12.18 3.13 -10.05
CA GLY A 279 -13.29 3.91 -9.51
C GLY A 279 -13.96 4.81 -10.55
N VAL A 280 -15.14 5.33 -10.22
CA VAL A 280 -15.83 6.32 -11.08
C VAL A 280 -16.10 7.60 -10.31
N CYS A 281 -15.79 8.74 -10.94
CA CYS A 281 -16.00 10.04 -10.31
C CYS A 281 -17.46 10.47 -10.42
N VAL A 282 -18.14 10.68 -9.28
CA VAL A 282 -19.55 11.03 -9.22
C VAL A 282 -19.70 12.33 -8.44
N SER A 283 -20.05 13.42 -9.12
CA SER A 283 -20.26 14.77 -8.55
C SER A 283 -19.07 15.44 -7.82
N GLY A 284 -17.93 14.77 -7.72
CA GLY A 284 -16.75 15.18 -6.94
C GLY A 284 -16.18 14.06 -6.08
N ASP A 285 -16.93 12.97 -5.91
CA ASP A 285 -16.65 11.89 -4.96
C ASP A 285 -16.28 10.60 -5.73
N CYS A 286 -15.29 9.83 -5.25
CA CYS A 286 -14.80 8.62 -5.93
C CYS A 286 -15.56 7.38 -5.50
N VAL A 287 -16.45 6.86 -6.35
CA VAL A 287 -17.14 5.58 -6.09
C VAL A 287 -16.22 4.42 -6.46
N LEU A 288 -15.55 3.85 -5.45
CA LEU A 288 -14.61 2.73 -5.59
C LEU A 288 -15.32 1.36 -5.50
N PRO A 289 -14.69 0.27 -5.96
CA PRO A 289 -15.17 -1.08 -5.66
C PRO A 289 -14.84 -1.49 -4.22
N VAL A 290 -15.85 -1.90 -3.45
CA VAL A 290 -15.66 -2.52 -2.12
C VAL A 290 -15.13 -3.94 -2.31
N SER A 291 -13.96 -4.23 -1.74
CA SER A 291 -13.26 -5.52 -1.87
C SER A 291 -13.85 -6.60 -0.97
N CYS A 292 -13.92 -7.84 -1.46
CA CYS A 292 -14.36 -8.99 -0.66
C CYS A 292 -13.61 -10.29 -1.01
N TYR A 293 -13.68 -11.27 -0.11
CA TYR A 293 -13.22 -12.65 -0.33
C TYR A 293 -14.39 -13.65 -0.24
N GLU A 294 -15.33 -13.44 0.69
CA GLU A 294 -16.59 -14.20 0.84
C GLU A 294 -17.77 -13.24 1.06
N ASP A 295 -19.01 -13.72 0.90
CA ASP A 295 -20.24 -12.91 1.07
C ASP A 295 -20.39 -12.30 2.48
N VAL A 296 -19.61 -12.77 3.46
CA VAL A 296 -19.57 -12.24 4.84
C VAL A 296 -18.77 -10.95 4.97
N ASP A 297 -17.93 -10.63 3.98
CA ASP A 297 -17.22 -9.36 3.89
C ASP A 297 -18.11 -8.25 3.27
N CYS A 298 -19.29 -8.61 2.76
CA CYS A 298 -20.24 -7.72 2.10
C CYS A 298 -21.45 -7.36 2.97
N ASP A 299 -22.15 -6.28 2.61
CA ASP A 299 -23.33 -5.83 3.33
C ASP A 299 -24.54 -6.75 3.18
N ALA A 300 -25.50 -6.59 4.09
CA ALA A 300 -26.74 -7.39 4.13
C ALA A 300 -27.67 -7.10 2.92
N GLY A 301 -27.39 -7.75 1.79
CA GLY A 301 -28.04 -7.52 0.50
C GLY A 301 -27.08 -7.41 -0.68
N GLU A 302 -25.78 -7.63 -0.47
CA GLU A 302 -24.74 -7.71 -1.49
C GLU A 302 -24.08 -9.11 -1.44
N ASP A 303 -23.76 -9.71 -2.60
CA ASP A 303 -23.00 -10.96 -2.72
C ASP A 303 -21.55 -10.63 -3.12
N CYS A 304 -20.58 -11.48 -2.77
CA CYS A 304 -19.20 -11.31 -3.21
C CYS A 304 -18.98 -11.94 -4.60
N LEU A 305 -18.61 -11.12 -5.59
CA LEU A 305 -18.32 -11.62 -6.93
C LEU A 305 -16.98 -12.36 -7.02
N PRO A 306 -16.81 -13.31 -7.97
CA PRO A 306 -15.53 -13.98 -8.24
C PRO A 306 -14.38 -13.07 -8.71
N ASP A 307 -14.64 -11.77 -8.92
CA ASP A 307 -13.63 -10.75 -9.19
C ASP A 307 -13.29 -9.87 -7.97
N GLY A 308 -13.73 -10.30 -6.77
CA GLY A 308 -13.38 -9.69 -5.49
C GLY A 308 -14.17 -8.44 -5.13
N ARG A 309 -15.38 -8.24 -5.69
CA ARG A 309 -16.22 -7.06 -5.46
C ARG A 309 -17.57 -7.40 -4.84
N CYS A 310 -17.98 -6.65 -3.81
CA CYS A 310 -19.36 -6.68 -3.33
C CYS A 310 -20.30 -6.02 -4.35
N VAL A 311 -21.40 -6.70 -4.74
CA VAL A 311 -22.46 -6.12 -5.57
C VAL A 311 -23.87 -6.50 -5.10
N PRO A 312 -24.89 -5.65 -5.33
CA PRO A 312 -26.28 -5.92 -4.93
C PRO A 312 -26.89 -7.21 -5.48
N VAL A 313 -27.45 -8.01 -4.57
CA VAL A 313 -28.13 -9.28 -4.89
C VAL A 313 -29.43 -9.04 -5.65
N ALA A 314 -29.69 -9.88 -6.65
CA ALA A 314 -30.88 -9.82 -7.49
C ALA A 314 -32.17 -9.90 -6.64
N SER A 315 -32.91 -8.81 -6.57
CA SER A 315 -34.02 -8.59 -5.65
C SER A 315 -35.18 -7.82 -6.29
N GLY A 316 -36.30 -7.70 -5.58
CA GLY A 316 -37.51 -7.05 -6.09
C GLY A 316 -38.14 -7.75 -7.31
N THR A 317 -39.04 -7.05 -7.99
CA THR A 317 -39.64 -7.45 -9.27
C THR A 317 -39.91 -6.22 -10.13
N CYS A 318 -39.54 -6.24 -11.40
CA CYS A 318 -39.53 -5.06 -12.26
C CYS A 318 -40.10 -5.31 -13.66
N THR A 319 -40.32 -4.22 -14.39
CA THR A 319 -40.64 -4.18 -15.82
C THR A 319 -39.73 -3.25 -16.63
N SER A 320 -39.02 -2.35 -15.95
CA SER A 320 -38.04 -1.38 -16.46
C SER A 320 -37.07 -0.97 -15.34
N ASN A 321 -35.92 -0.35 -15.68
CA ASN A 321 -34.96 0.16 -14.68
C ASN A 321 -35.61 1.18 -13.72
N ASP A 322 -36.59 1.95 -14.19
CA ASP A 322 -37.41 2.89 -13.40
C ASP A 322 -38.06 2.22 -12.15
N ASP A 323 -38.29 0.90 -12.18
CA ASP A 323 -38.82 0.12 -11.05
C ASP A 323 -37.75 -0.27 -10.01
N CYS A 324 -36.46 -0.09 -10.35
CA CYS A 324 -35.29 -0.66 -9.66
C CYS A 324 -34.37 0.37 -8.99
N GLY A 325 -34.57 1.68 -9.22
CA GLY A 325 -33.74 2.73 -8.64
C GLY A 325 -32.36 2.81 -9.29
N ASP A 326 -31.32 2.48 -8.53
CA ASP A 326 -29.92 2.43 -8.97
C ASP A 326 -29.50 1.05 -9.52
N LEU A 327 -30.45 0.12 -9.68
CA LEU A 327 -30.22 -1.23 -10.23
C LEU A 327 -30.88 -1.40 -11.60
N VAL A 328 -30.44 -2.39 -12.37
CA VAL A 328 -30.97 -2.67 -13.72
C VAL A 328 -32.02 -3.79 -13.70
N CYS A 329 -33.03 -3.69 -14.55
CA CYS A 329 -34.09 -4.68 -14.65
C CYS A 329 -33.73 -5.79 -15.66
N VAL A 330 -33.42 -6.99 -15.16
CA VAL A 330 -33.04 -8.17 -15.97
C VAL A 330 -33.99 -9.33 -15.67
N ASP A 331 -34.60 -9.89 -16.71
CA ASP A 331 -35.58 -11.00 -16.65
C ASP A 331 -36.74 -10.82 -15.63
N GLY A 332 -37.02 -9.57 -15.25
CA GLY A 332 -38.07 -9.20 -14.31
C GLY A 332 -37.63 -9.07 -12.84
N GLN A 333 -36.32 -9.10 -12.56
CA GLN A 333 -35.72 -8.81 -11.25
C GLN A 333 -34.75 -7.61 -11.35
N CYS A 334 -34.62 -6.85 -10.26
CA CYS A 334 -33.62 -5.79 -10.15
C CYS A 334 -32.28 -6.41 -9.74
N THR A 335 -31.20 -6.12 -10.46
CA THR A 335 -29.88 -6.73 -10.23
C THR A 335 -28.78 -5.69 -10.44
N ALA A 336 -27.58 -5.97 -9.92
CA ALA A 336 -26.38 -5.21 -10.24
C ALA A 336 -26.16 -5.09 -11.76
N CYS A 337 -25.71 -3.92 -12.21
CA CYS A 337 -25.28 -3.68 -13.59
C CYS A 337 -23.90 -4.32 -13.87
N THR A 338 -23.48 -4.34 -15.13
CA THR A 338 -22.16 -4.86 -15.53
C THR A 338 -21.25 -3.70 -15.93
N LEU A 339 -19.99 -3.73 -15.46
CA LEU A 339 -18.96 -2.79 -15.92
C LEU A 339 -18.80 -2.86 -17.45
N GLY A 340 -18.59 -1.70 -18.08
CA GLY A 340 -18.58 -1.55 -19.54
C GLY A 340 -19.93 -1.79 -20.25
N GLY A 341 -21.01 -2.11 -19.53
CA GLY A 341 -22.35 -2.34 -20.08
C GLY A 341 -23.16 -1.06 -20.30
N ASP A 342 -24.09 -1.11 -21.26
CA ASP A 342 -25.03 -0.03 -21.59
C ASP A 342 -26.37 -0.10 -20.81
N GLN A 343 -26.45 -1.01 -19.83
CA GLN A 343 -27.70 -1.42 -19.19
C GLN A 343 -28.40 -0.32 -18.38
N CYS A 344 -27.65 0.65 -17.83
CA CYS A 344 -28.22 1.77 -17.08
C CYS A 344 -29.05 2.72 -17.97
N GLY A 345 -28.68 2.86 -19.25
CA GLY A 345 -29.40 3.69 -20.22
C GLY A 345 -28.75 5.05 -20.48
N ALA A 346 -29.58 6.03 -20.85
CA ALA A 346 -29.12 7.25 -21.51
C ALA A 346 -28.67 8.35 -20.54
N GLY A 347 -27.37 8.44 -20.28
CA GLY A 347 -26.75 9.44 -19.39
C GLY A 347 -26.31 8.87 -18.03
N GLU A 348 -26.36 7.56 -17.89
CA GLU A 348 -25.91 6.80 -16.71
C GLU A 348 -24.93 5.70 -17.13
N ARG A 349 -24.15 5.22 -16.17
CA ARG A 349 -23.13 4.19 -16.33
C ARG A 349 -23.07 3.27 -15.11
N CYS A 350 -22.55 2.07 -15.29
CA CYS A 350 -22.31 1.17 -14.17
C CYS A 350 -21.08 1.59 -13.37
N ALA A 351 -21.22 1.75 -12.06
CA ALA A 351 -20.12 1.93 -11.12
C ALA A 351 -19.50 0.58 -10.69
N PRO A 352 -18.29 0.56 -10.13
CA PRO A 352 -17.65 -0.67 -9.65
C PRO A 352 -18.39 -1.38 -8.51
N THR A 353 -19.30 -0.70 -7.81
CA THR A 353 -20.26 -1.26 -6.84
C THR A 353 -21.45 -1.99 -7.49
N GLY A 354 -21.51 -2.08 -8.82
CA GLY A 354 -22.63 -2.71 -9.53
C GLY A 354 -23.90 -1.87 -9.56
N ARG A 355 -23.83 -0.58 -9.22
CA ARG A 355 -24.94 0.38 -9.20
C ARG A 355 -24.84 1.37 -10.35
N CYS A 356 -25.97 1.81 -10.88
CA CYS A 356 -26.05 2.82 -11.93
C CYS A 356 -25.86 4.23 -11.34
N VAL A 357 -24.91 4.98 -11.89
CA VAL A 357 -24.58 6.35 -11.46
C VAL A 357 -24.65 7.32 -12.63
N SER A 358 -24.93 8.59 -12.33
CA SER A 358 -25.01 9.65 -13.34
C SER A 358 -23.66 9.89 -14.02
N GLY A 359 -23.65 9.81 -15.35
CA GLY A 359 -22.44 9.98 -16.17
C GLY A 359 -22.58 9.21 -17.48
N SER A 360 -22.04 9.75 -18.56
CA SER A 360 -21.93 8.98 -19.82
C SER A 360 -21.12 7.71 -19.58
N ALA A 361 -21.54 6.57 -20.15
CA ALA A 361 -20.75 5.34 -20.16
C ALA A 361 -19.31 5.62 -20.60
N SER A 362 -18.35 5.44 -19.68
CA SER A 362 -16.93 5.63 -19.96
C SER A 362 -16.41 4.43 -20.74
N SER A 363 -15.62 4.70 -21.78
CA SER A 363 -15.03 3.66 -22.62
C SER A 363 -13.74 3.07 -22.03
N GLY A 364 -13.56 3.12 -20.71
CA GLY A 364 -12.32 2.80 -20.01
C GLY A 364 -12.45 1.89 -18.78
N ALA A 365 -13.65 1.74 -18.19
CA ALA A 365 -13.81 0.93 -16.99
C ALA A 365 -13.82 -0.58 -17.28
N GLY A 366 -12.67 -1.24 -17.06
CA GLY A 366 -12.59 -2.68 -16.80
C GLY A 366 -12.62 -3.61 -18.01
N GLY A 367 -11.56 -3.61 -18.81
CA GLY A 367 -11.13 -4.82 -19.52
C GLY A 367 -10.03 -5.51 -18.70
N PRO A 368 -10.03 -6.85 -18.50
CA PRO A 368 -8.92 -7.52 -17.82
C PRO A 368 -7.65 -7.32 -18.66
N GLY A 369 -6.57 -6.87 -18.01
CA GLY A 369 -5.34 -6.37 -18.66
C GLY A 369 -4.88 -7.23 -19.84
N GLY A 370 -5.07 -6.71 -21.05
CA GLY A 370 -4.55 -7.32 -22.25
C GLY A 370 -3.03 -7.14 -22.37
N PRO A 371 -2.32 -7.94 -23.17
CA PRO A 371 -0.89 -7.73 -23.45
C PRO A 371 -0.60 -6.47 -24.29
N ASP A 372 -1.64 -5.67 -24.58
CA ASP A 372 -1.63 -4.42 -25.34
C ASP A 372 -2.20 -3.25 -24.51
N ASP A 373 -2.32 -3.40 -23.19
CA ASP A 373 -2.64 -2.30 -22.25
C ASP A 373 -1.54 -1.21 -22.34
N PRO A 374 -1.88 0.09 -22.53
CA PRO A 374 -0.88 1.12 -22.79
C PRO A 374 -0.21 1.61 -21.50
N GLY A 375 0.55 0.72 -20.85
CA GLY A 375 1.61 1.12 -19.95
C GLY A 375 2.54 2.12 -20.66
N ILE A 376 2.99 3.14 -19.92
CA ILE A 376 3.65 4.34 -20.44
C ILE A 376 4.78 3.96 -21.39
N GLN A 377 4.73 4.51 -22.62
CA GLN A 377 5.64 4.09 -23.67
C GLN A 377 6.93 4.91 -23.59
N PRO A 378 8.10 4.33 -23.92
CA PRO A 378 9.38 5.05 -23.89
C PRO A 378 9.38 6.31 -24.79
N GLY A 379 9.09 7.47 -24.19
CA GLY A 379 8.99 8.77 -24.88
C GLY A 379 7.72 9.60 -24.62
N ASP A 380 6.82 9.19 -23.72
CA ASP A 380 5.73 10.04 -23.22
C ASP A 380 6.26 11.14 -22.25
N GLU A 381 5.56 12.27 -22.09
CA GLU A 381 6.05 13.49 -21.39
C GLU A 381 5.32 13.74 -20.04
N VAL A 382 6.03 13.61 -18.91
CA VAL A 382 5.50 13.85 -17.55
C VAL A 382 5.43 15.34 -17.20
N ARG A 383 4.51 15.74 -16.30
CA ARG A 383 4.27 17.16 -15.94
C ARG A 383 4.18 17.50 -14.45
N GLY A 384 5.16 17.01 -13.68
CA GLY A 384 5.56 17.54 -12.36
C GLY A 384 4.64 17.20 -11.18
N GLY A 385 5.02 17.54 -9.95
CA GLY A 385 6.29 18.16 -9.55
C GLY A 385 6.33 18.60 -8.07
N ALA A 386 7.49 18.41 -7.42
CA ALA A 386 7.63 18.48 -5.97
C ALA A 386 7.33 19.84 -5.30
N CYS A 387 6.65 19.79 -4.14
CA CYS A 387 6.63 20.81 -3.10
C CYS A 387 6.77 20.10 -1.74
N ALA A 388 7.78 20.31 -0.88
CA ALA A 388 8.42 21.54 -0.40
C ALA A 388 7.58 22.37 0.61
N CYS A 389 7.59 21.92 1.87
CA CYS A 389 7.43 22.68 3.12
C CYS A 389 6.43 23.86 3.18
N ALA A 390 5.27 23.62 3.80
CA ALA A 390 4.39 24.67 4.31
C ALA A 390 4.25 24.60 5.85
N THR A 391 5.18 25.22 6.59
CA THR A 391 5.12 25.25 8.07
C THR A 391 3.94 26.10 8.58
N GLY A 392 2.88 25.45 9.06
CA GLY A 392 1.72 26.08 9.70
C GLY A 392 1.13 25.19 10.81
N PRO A 393 0.73 25.74 11.97
CA PRO A 393 0.23 24.94 13.09
C PRO A 393 -1.24 24.52 12.88
N ALA A 394 -1.52 23.22 12.99
CA ALA A 394 -2.87 22.69 13.04
C ALA A 394 -3.64 23.14 14.30
N PRO A 395 -4.90 23.59 14.21
CA PRO A 395 -5.69 23.98 15.37
C PRO A 395 -7.00 23.16 15.53
N TYR A 396 -6.94 22.04 16.24
CA TYR A 396 -8.14 21.42 16.84
C TYR A 396 -8.42 22.01 18.24
N GLY A 397 -9.69 22.06 18.65
CA GLY A 397 -10.10 22.36 20.03
C GLY A 397 -10.65 23.78 20.26
N GLY A 398 -11.98 23.90 20.33
CA GLY A 398 -12.67 25.19 20.42
C GLY A 398 -12.53 25.94 21.75
N GLY A 399 -12.56 27.28 21.68
CA GLY A 399 -12.62 28.17 22.83
C GLY A 399 -13.23 29.53 22.47
N ALA A 400 -14.50 29.74 22.79
CA ALA A 400 -15.18 31.00 22.48
C ALA A 400 -14.84 32.10 23.50
N LEU A 401 -14.49 33.31 23.03
CA LEU A 401 -15.04 34.59 23.51
C LEU A 401 -14.47 35.85 22.80
N SER A 402 -15.34 36.86 22.69
CA SER A 402 -15.01 38.30 22.68
C SER A 402 -14.20 38.91 21.53
N LEU A 403 -14.95 39.43 20.55
CA LEU A 403 -14.86 40.82 20.05
C LEU A 403 -13.92 41.76 20.83
N LEU A 404 -13.03 42.46 20.11
CA LEU A 404 -13.14 43.92 19.90
C LEU A 404 -12.14 44.41 18.84
N ALA A 405 -12.34 45.62 18.33
CA ALA A 405 -11.64 46.15 17.16
C ALA A 405 -11.16 47.61 17.36
N VAL A 406 -10.41 48.10 16.36
CA VAL A 406 -10.05 49.52 16.10
C VAL A 406 -8.94 50.14 16.97
N GLY A 407 -7.99 50.79 16.27
CA GLY A 407 -7.45 52.08 16.71
C GLY A 407 -6.04 52.08 17.31
N GLY A 408 -5.03 52.34 16.48
CA GLY A 408 -3.70 52.73 16.96
C GLY A 408 -3.63 54.21 17.35
N LEU A 409 -2.80 54.56 18.34
CA LEU A 409 -2.43 55.96 18.61
C LEU A 409 -1.05 56.06 19.28
N ALA A 410 -0.18 56.92 18.76
CA ALA A 410 1.21 57.04 19.21
C ALA A 410 1.44 58.18 20.22
N LEU A 411 1.99 57.86 21.39
CA LEU A 411 2.63 58.77 22.37
C LEU A 411 3.71 57.94 23.08
N ARG A 412 5.03 58.17 22.99
CA ARG A 412 5.88 59.37 22.90
C ARG A 412 5.84 60.25 24.15
N TRP A 413 6.69 59.96 25.16
CA TRP A 413 7.53 60.98 25.82
C TRP A 413 8.66 60.42 26.73
N ARG A 414 9.87 61.00 26.55
CA ARG A 414 10.96 61.33 27.53
C ARG A 414 11.49 60.24 28.49
N ARG A 415 12.81 59.98 28.62
CA ARG A 415 13.94 60.85 29.07
C ARG A 415 13.70 61.43 30.49
N ARG A 416 14.61 61.42 31.48
CA ARG A 416 16.08 61.16 31.55
C ARG A 416 16.48 60.80 33.03
N PRO A 417 17.77 60.55 33.38
CA PRO A 417 18.16 59.77 34.58
C PRO A 417 18.79 60.57 35.76
N ARG A 418 19.13 59.85 36.85
CA ARG A 418 20.35 59.99 37.71
C ARG A 418 20.43 58.81 38.72
N ARG A 419 21.52 58.54 39.48
CA ARG A 419 22.96 58.30 39.17
C ARG A 419 23.75 58.16 40.51
N GLY A 420 24.25 56.95 40.83
CA GLY A 420 25.21 56.65 41.93
C GLY A 420 24.64 56.72 43.37
N PRO A 421 25.45 56.47 44.42
CA PRO A 421 26.77 55.78 44.51
C PRO A 421 26.62 54.35 45.12
N GLY A 422 27.64 53.50 45.34
CA GLY A 422 29.08 53.62 45.11
C GLY A 422 29.92 53.21 46.34
N ALA A 423 30.01 51.91 46.63
CA ALA A 423 31.00 51.26 47.52
C ALA A 423 30.91 49.71 47.35
N GLY A 424 31.96 48.91 47.52
CA GLY A 424 33.37 49.29 47.69
C GLY A 424 34.23 48.26 48.44
N ARG A 425 34.62 47.16 47.78
CA ARG A 425 35.86 46.40 48.05
C ARG A 425 36.20 45.49 46.88
#